data_AF-A0A9P6D9Q4-F1
#
_entry.id   AF-A0A9P6D9Q4-F1
#
_cell.length_a   1.000
_cell.length_b   1.000
_cell.length_c   1.000
_cell.angle_alpha   90.00
_cell.angle_beta   90.00
_cell.angle_gamma   90.00
#
_symmetry.space_group_name_H-M   'P 1'
#
loop_
_entity.id
_entity.type
_entity.pdbx_description
1 polymer ?
#
loop_
_entity_poly.entity_id
_entity_poly.type
_entity_poly.pdbx_seq_one_letter_code
_entity_poly.pdbx_strand_id
1 'polypeptide(L)'
;MSGERYGNVVLGQHPTWLPRFGSFTLPKPDRVEDGVAHIDDVKTLQEHLQLALMVELSTIPTYLYGMYSVDQANDKTNARTALFSVVIQEMLHLVLAGNALKAVGGSPTLYPKKGHLEYFPKYPMHMAGHADPPVVLALRRPDLYQVLSYLHVELPEVSGAPPESEQYHSLGQFYDAIKIGEAVERRDRRSCN
;
A
#
# COMPACT_ATOMS: atom_id res chain seq x y z
N MET A 1 22.13 -8.87 0.65
CA MET A 1 21.84 -9.99 -0.28
C MET A 1 21.74 -9.42 -1.68
N SER A 2 22.25 -10.10 -2.72
CA SER A 2 22.16 -9.60 -4.10
C SER A 2 20.71 -9.69 -4.58
N GLY A 3 20.03 -8.54 -4.67
CA GLY A 3 18.65 -8.48 -5.17
C GLY A 3 18.51 -9.16 -6.53
N GLU A 4 17.33 -9.72 -6.79
CA GLU A 4 17.04 -10.43 -8.03
C GLU A 4 17.30 -9.51 -9.23
N ARG A 5 18.08 -9.99 -10.20
CA ARG A 5 18.59 -9.22 -11.33
C ARG A 5 17.87 -9.58 -12.61
N TYR A 6 17.33 -8.56 -13.27
CA TYR A 6 16.67 -8.66 -14.57
C TYR A 6 17.44 -7.80 -15.57
N GLY A 7 18.37 -8.43 -16.28
CA GLY A 7 19.33 -7.72 -17.14
C GLY A 7 20.23 -6.78 -16.32
N ASN A 8 20.17 -5.48 -16.62
CA ASN A 8 20.92 -4.44 -15.90
C ASN A 8 20.13 -3.81 -14.74
N VAL A 9 18.93 -4.31 -14.45
CA VAL A 9 18.05 -3.79 -13.39
C VAL A 9 18.07 -4.73 -12.19
N VAL A 10 18.20 -4.17 -10.98
CA VAL A 10 18.05 -4.90 -9.72
C VAL A 10 16.69 -4.52 -9.11
N LEU A 11 15.94 -5.50 -8.61
CA LEU A 11 14.69 -5.24 -7.89
C LEU A 11 14.93 -4.29 -6.70
N GLY A 12 14.13 -3.23 -6.58
CA GLY A 12 14.27 -2.22 -5.53
C GLY A 12 15.36 -1.17 -5.75
N GLN A 13 16.11 -1.21 -6.86
CA GLN A 13 16.96 -0.09 -7.25
C GLN A 13 16.15 0.98 -7.97
N HIS A 14 16.23 2.20 -7.44
CA HIS A 14 15.61 3.39 -8.02
C HIS A 14 16.69 4.36 -8.51
N PRO A 15 16.42 5.18 -9.54
CA PRO A 15 17.36 6.19 -9.98
C PRO A 15 17.76 7.15 -8.85
N THR A 16 19.06 7.40 -8.69
CA THR A 16 19.65 8.21 -7.60
C THR A 16 19.30 9.70 -7.66
N TRP A 17 18.68 10.17 -8.75
CA TRP A 17 18.28 11.57 -8.94
C TRP A 17 16.85 11.88 -8.49
N LEU A 18 16.13 10.94 -7.89
CA LEU A 18 14.80 11.19 -7.32
C LEU A 18 14.94 11.96 -5.98
N PRO A 19 14.23 13.10 -5.79
CA PRO A 19 14.34 13.93 -4.59
C PRO A 19 13.68 13.26 -3.37
N ARG A 20 13.89 13.83 -2.17
CA ARG A 20 13.36 13.34 -0.87
C ARG A 20 11.96 12.77 -1.01
N PHE A 21 11.85 11.48 -0.77
CA PHE A 21 10.60 10.73 -0.86
C PHE A 21 9.66 11.13 0.28
N GLY A 22 8.38 11.29 -0.04
CA GLY A 22 7.35 11.09 0.98
C GLY A 22 7.27 9.59 1.31
N SER A 23 6.80 9.27 2.51
CA SER A 23 6.34 7.92 2.86
C SER A 23 5.12 8.08 3.77
N PHE A 24 4.22 7.10 3.73
CA PHE A 24 3.27 6.99 4.82
C PHE A 24 3.95 6.33 6.01
N THR A 25 3.69 6.84 7.20
CA THR A 25 4.04 6.15 8.44
C THR A 25 2.88 5.21 8.77
N LEU A 26 3.18 3.92 8.95
CA LEU A 26 2.18 2.96 9.44
C LEU A 26 1.73 3.35 10.86
N PRO A 27 0.43 3.32 11.20
CA PRO A 27 -0.04 3.48 12.58
C PRO A 27 0.48 2.31 13.42
N LYS A 28 0.50 2.49 14.75
CA LYS A 28 0.98 1.44 15.66
C LYS A 28 -0.15 0.47 16.00
N PRO A 29 0.08 -0.85 16.05
CA PRO A 29 -0.87 -1.76 16.69
C PRO A 29 -0.97 -1.43 18.18
N ASP A 30 -2.06 -1.87 18.82
CA ASP A 30 -2.25 -1.69 20.26
C ASP A 30 -1.27 -2.55 21.08
N ARG A 31 -0.96 -3.75 20.58
CA ARG A 31 0.10 -4.61 21.13
C ARG A 31 0.68 -5.57 20.09
N VAL A 32 1.83 -6.16 20.42
CA VAL A 32 2.44 -7.26 19.67
C VAL A 32 2.65 -8.43 20.62
N GLU A 33 2.14 -9.61 20.26
CA GLU A 33 2.18 -10.83 21.08
C GLU A 33 2.66 -11.99 20.19
N ASP A 34 3.74 -12.67 20.60
CA ASP A 34 4.38 -13.74 19.80
C ASP A 34 4.69 -13.37 18.34
N GLY A 35 5.01 -12.10 18.09
CA GLY A 35 5.29 -11.57 16.74
C GLY A 35 4.05 -11.28 15.89
N VAL A 36 2.85 -11.38 16.48
CA VAL A 36 1.58 -11.03 15.85
C VAL A 36 1.12 -9.68 16.37
N ALA A 37 0.84 -8.75 15.45
CA ALA A 37 0.30 -7.44 15.77
C ALA A 37 -1.22 -7.56 16.02
N HIS A 38 -1.67 -6.97 17.12
CA HIS A 38 -3.08 -6.96 17.52
C HIS A 38 -3.61 -5.52 17.59
N ILE A 39 -4.83 -5.37 17.08
CA ILE A 39 -5.64 -4.17 17.21
C ILE A 39 -6.81 -4.53 18.13
N ASP A 40 -6.89 -3.88 19.28
CA ASP A 40 -7.90 -4.09 20.32
C ASP A 40 -8.82 -2.88 20.50
N ASP A 41 -8.45 -1.72 19.97
CA ASP A 41 -9.22 -0.49 20.05
C ASP A 41 -9.81 -0.10 18.69
N VAL A 42 -11.08 0.31 18.71
CA VAL A 42 -11.81 0.67 17.49
C VAL A 42 -11.21 1.89 16.80
N LYS A 43 -10.65 2.85 17.55
CA LYS A 43 -10.00 4.02 16.96
C LYS A 43 -8.69 3.62 16.27
N THR A 44 -7.91 2.73 16.88
CA THR A 44 -6.72 2.15 16.25
C THR A 44 -7.11 1.43 14.95
N LEU A 45 -8.18 0.63 14.94
CA LEU A 45 -8.70 -0.01 13.72
C LEU A 45 -9.10 0.99 12.64
N GLN A 46 -9.76 2.10 13.02
CA GLN A 46 -10.13 3.17 12.09
C GLN A 46 -8.90 3.84 11.45
N GLU A 47 -7.84 4.09 12.22
CA GLU A 47 -6.59 4.66 11.71
C GLU A 47 -5.91 3.72 10.71
N HIS A 48 -5.90 2.41 10.99
CA HIS A 48 -5.36 1.40 10.07
C HIS A 48 -6.18 1.32 8.79
N LEU A 49 -7.51 1.27 8.88
CA LEU A 49 -8.37 1.24 7.69
C LEU A 49 -8.28 2.52 6.85
N GLN A 50 -8.09 3.69 7.48
CA GLN A 50 -7.84 4.94 6.78
C GLN A 50 -6.49 4.92 6.06
N LEU A 51 -5.45 4.32 6.64
CA LEU A 51 -4.17 4.17 5.93
C LEU A 51 -4.25 3.12 4.82
N ALA A 52 -4.93 1.99 5.02
CA ALA A 52 -5.15 0.99 3.97
C ALA A 52 -5.74 1.65 2.72
N LEU A 53 -6.79 2.46 2.89
CA LEU A 53 -7.40 3.25 1.83
C LEU A 53 -6.38 4.19 1.13
N MET A 54 -5.42 4.75 1.85
CA MET A 54 -4.41 5.65 1.28
C MET A 54 -3.31 4.88 0.54
N VAL A 55 -3.00 3.65 0.95
CA VAL A 55 -2.12 2.72 0.21
C VAL A 55 -2.76 2.40 -1.14
N GLU A 56 -4.01 1.96 -1.18
CA GLU A 56 -4.72 1.68 -2.44
C GLU A 56 -4.81 2.93 -3.34
N LEU A 57 -5.05 4.12 -2.74
CA LEU A 57 -5.08 5.36 -3.51
C LEU A 57 -3.70 5.73 -4.08
N SER A 58 -2.61 5.31 -3.44
CA SER A 58 -1.25 5.59 -3.89
C SER A 58 -0.80 4.72 -5.07
N THR A 59 -1.41 3.56 -5.29
CA THR A 59 -1.07 2.68 -6.42
C THR A 59 -1.80 3.10 -7.69
N ILE A 60 -3.09 3.49 -7.58
CA ILE A 60 -3.96 3.85 -8.71
C ILE A 60 -3.32 4.85 -9.70
N PRO A 61 -2.75 6.01 -9.29
CA PRO A 61 -2.13 6.94 -10.21
C PRO A 61 -0.89 6.39 -10.91
N THR A 62 -0.13 5.49 -10.27
CA THR A 62 1.07 4.90 -10.89
C THR A 62 0.70 3.96 -12.04
N TYR A 63 -0.34 3.14 -11.85
CA TYR A 63 -0.87 2.25 -12.87
C TYR A 63 -1.57 3.02 -14.00
N LEU A 64 -2.38 4.03 -13.67
CA LEU A 64 -3.00 4.89 -14.68
C LEU A 64 -1.96 5.62 -15.52
N TYR A 65 -0.94 6.21 -14.90
CA TYR A 65 0.11 6.92 -15.63
C TYR A 65 0.86 5.97 -16.57
N GLY A 66 1.22 4.77 -16.09
CA GLY A 66 1.82 3.72 -16.91
C GLY A 66 0.93 3.34 -18.08
N MET A 67 -0.35 3.05 -17.82
CA MET A 67 -1.36 2.65 -18.81
C MET A 67 -1.55 3.69 -19.92
N TYR A 68 -1.61 4.98 -19.57
CA TYR A 68 -1.74 6.07 -20.54
C TYR A 68 -0.43 6.39 -21.27
N SER A 69 0.71 5.96 -20.75
CA SER A 69 2.02 6.12 -21.41
C SER A 69 2.33 5.01 -22.43
N VAL A 70 1.53 3.95 -22.51
CA VAL A 70 1.67 2.88 -23.51
C VAL A 70 1.27 3.41 -24.89
N ASP A 71 2.15 3.25 -25.87
CA ASP A 71 1.83 3.52 -27.27
C ASP A 71 0.88 2.45 -27.83
N GLN A 72 -0.38 2.84 -28.01
CA GLN A 72 -1.45 1.95 -28.47
C GLN A 72 -1.20 1.36 -29.86
N ALA A 73 -0.51 2.09 -30.74
CA ALA A 73 -0.21 1.61 -32.08
C ALA A 73 0.80 0.44 -32.05
N ASN A 74 1.58 0.33 -30.98
CA ASN A 74 2.68 -0.62 -30.83
C ASN A 74 2.53 -1.58 -29.63
N ASP A 75 1.37 -1.61 -28.96
CA ASP A 75 1.12 -2.49 -27.81
C ASP A 75 0.85 -3.95 -28.23
N LYS A 76 1.93 -4.66 -28.57
CA LYS A 76 1.88 -6.09 -28.94
C LYS A 76 1.62 -7.02 -27.76
N THR A 77 1.73 -6.51 -26.53
CA THR A 77 1.68 -7.29 -25.29
C THR A 77 0.37 -7.16 -24.53
N ASN A 78 -0.57 -6.33 -25.02
CA ASN A 78 -1.78 -5.95 -24.29
C ASN A 78 -1.47 -5.33 -22.91
N ALA A 79 -0.34 -4.62 -22.79
CA ALA A 79 0.10 -4.02 -21.53
C ALA A 79 -0.94 -3.03 -21.00
N ARG A 80 -1.61 -2.29 -21.91
CA ARG A 80 -2.67 -1.37 -21.53
C ARG A 80 -3.85 -2.08 -20.88
N THR A 81 -4.28 -3.22 -21.42
CA THR A 81 -5.40 -4.00 -20.88
C THR A 81 -5.05 -4.60 -19.52
N ALA A 82 -3.83 -5.13 -19.37
CA ALA A 82 -3.36 -5.66 -18.10
C ALA A 82 -3.30 -4.58 -17.00
N LEU A 83 -2.72 -3.42 -17.30
CA LEU A 83 -2.69 -2.30 -16.37
C LEU A 83 -4.09 -1.78 -16.04
N PHE A 84 -5.00 -1.76 -17.02
CA PHE A 84 -6.40 -1.39 -16.78
C PHE A 84 -7.09 -2.36 -15.80
N SER A 85 -6.87 -3.67 -15.92
CA SER A 85 -7.44 -4.63 -14.97
C SER A 85 -6.93 -4.42 -13.55
N VAL A 86 -5.65 -4.09 -13.38
CA VAL A 86 -5.07 -3.78 -12.06
C VAL A 86 -5.70 -2.51 -11.49
N VAL A 87 -5.83 -1.43 -12.29
CA VAL A 87 -6.50 -0.20 -11.85
C VAL A 87 -7.91 -0.45 -11.31
N ILE A 88 -8.68 -1.31 -11.97
CA ILE A 88 -10.03 -1.68 -11.52
C ILE A 88 -9.99 -2.44 -10.18
N GLN A 89 -9.01 -3.32 -9.99
CA GLN A 89 -8.81 -4.04 -8.73
C GLN A 89 -8.43 -3.09 -7.60
N GLU A 90 -7.49 -2.18 -7.82
CA GLU A 90 -7.06 -1.19 -6.82
C GLU A 90 -8.21 -0.23 -6.43
N MET A 91 -9.04 0.18 -7.41
CA MET A 91 -10.24 0.97 -7.13
C MET A 91 -11.28 0.18 -6.32
N LEU A 92 -11.40 -1.13 -6.56
CA LEU A 92 -12.25 -2.00 -5.75
C LEU A 92 -11.71 -2.13 -4.33
N HIS A 93 -10.39 -2.35 -4.15
CA HIS A 93 -9.75 -2.40 -2.83
C HIS A 93 -9.96 -1.10 -2.05
N LEU A 94 -9.79 0.05 -2.71
CA LEU A 94 -10.07 1.38 -2.15
C LEU A 94 -11.49 1.49 -1.60
N VAL A 95 -12.48 1.03 -2.38
CA VAL A 95 -13.89 1.05 -1.97
C VAL A 95 -14.14 0.09 -0.80
N LEU A 96 -13.56 -1.11 -0.83
CA LEU A 96 -13.71 -2.09 0.25
C LEU A 96 -13.11 -1.60 1.56
N ALA A 97 -11.89 -1.03 1.54
CA ALA A 97 -11.27 -0.42 2.71
C ALA A 97 -12.12 0.74 3.26
N GLY A 98 -12.66 1.59 2.38
CA GLY A 98 -13.59 2.65 2.77
C GLY A 98 -14.88 2.14 3.41
N ASN A 99 -15.46 1.06 2.87
CA ASN A 99 -16.66 0.43 3.42
C ASN A 99 -16.39 -0.21 4.79
N ALA A 100 -15.25 -0.88 4.94
CA ALA A 100 -14.82 -1.42 6.23
C ALA A 100 -14.65 -0.30 7.27
N LEU A 101 -13.97 0.80 6.91
CA LEU A 101 -13.83 1.97 7.78
C LEU A 101 -15.18 2.56 8.18
N LYS A 102 -16.12 2.67 7.24
CA LYS A 102 -17.49 3.10 7.53
C LYS A 102 -18.20 2.15 8.50
N ALA A 103 -18.04 0.84 8.33
CA ALA A 103 -18.72 -0.18 9.14
C ALA A 103 -18.32 -0.11 10.62
N VAL A 104 -17.03 0.15 10.90
CA VAL A 104 -16.49 0.31 12.27
C VAL A 104 -16.69 1.72 12.85
N GLY A 105 -17.57 2.53 12.25
CA GLY A 105 -17.93 3.87 12.75
C GLY A 105 -17.03 5.01 12.27
N GLY A 106 -16.04 4.74 11.42
CA GLY A 106 -15.16 5.74 10.85
C GLY A 106 -15.78 6.53 9.69
N SER A 107 -15.01 7.49 9.17
CA SER A 107 -15.38 8.26 7.98
C SER A 107 -14.18 8.37 7.02
N PRO A 108 -14.19 7.67 5.88
CA PRO A 108 -13.10 7.67 4.93
C PRO A 108 -12.89 9.07 4.37
N THR A 109 -11.63 9.49 4.36
CA THR A 109 -11.19 10.78 3.82
C THR A 109 -10.16 10.52 2.72
N LEU A 110 -10.50 10.89 1.48
CA LEU A 110 -9.59 10.75 0.32
C LEU A 110 -8.73 12.00 0.10
N TYR A 111 -9.29 13.17 0.38
CA TYR A 111 -8.63 14.45 0.18
C TYR A 111 -8.37 15.13 1.52
N PRO A 112 -7.16 15.65 1.73
CA PRO A 112 -6.84 16.34 2.95
C PRO A 112 -7.75 17.56 3.10
N LYS A 113 -8.41 17.68 4.27
CA LYS A 113 -8.93 18.98 4.71
C LYS A 113 -7.72 19.88 4.99
N LYS A 114 -7.86 21.22 4.86
CA LYS A 114 -6.78 22.18 5.17
C LYS A 114 -6.06 21.78 6.47
N GLY A 115 -4.79 21.36 6.38
CA GLY A 115 -3.97 20.91 7.52
C GLY A 115 -3.65 19.41 7.60
N HIS A 116 -4.35 18.52 6.88
CA HIS A 116 -4.17 17.06 6.96
C HIS A 116 -3.43 16.44 5.75
N LEU A 117 -2.40 17.14 5.25
CA LEU A 117 -1.64 16.74 4.04
C LEU A 117 -0.75 15.48 4.22
N GLU A 118 -0.74 14.87 5.40
CA GLU A 118 0.21 13.80 5.75
C GLU A 118 -0.08 12.46 5.04
N TYR A 119 -1.35 12.19 4.70
CA TYR A 119 -1.76 10.93 4.05
C TYR A 119 -2.01 11.05 2.55
N PHE A 120 -1.82 12.22 1.93
CA PHE A 120 -2.06 12.34 0.49
C PHE A 120 -0.84 11.88 -0.32
N PRO A 121 -1.00 10.99 -1.33
CA PRO A 121 0.12 10.47 -2.12
C PRO A 121 0.91 11.59 -2.81
N LYS A 122 2.24 11.54 -2.71
CA LYS A 122 3.16 12.47 -3.39
C LYS A 122 4.21 11.68 -4.14
N TYR A 123 4.21 11.76 -5.46
CA TYR A 123 5.15 11.00 -6.28
C TYR A 123 6.41 11.82 -6.61
N PRO A 124 7.61 11.21 -6.59
CA PRO A 124 7.88 9.84 -6.17
C PRO A 124 7.78 9.67 -4.64
N MET A 125 7.33 8.49 -4.18
CA MET A 125 7.30 8.13 -2.76
C MET A 125 7.71 6.68 -2.54
N HIS A 126 8.15 6.38 -1.31
CA HIS A 126 8.26 5.01 -0.85
C HIS A 126 6.88 4.46 -0.50
N MET A 127 6.60 3.23 -0.92
CA MET A 127 5.42 2.50 -0.47
C MET A 127 5.60 2.09 1.00
N ALA A 128 4.56 2.28 1.81
CA ALA A 128 4.58 1.83 3.19
C ALA A 128 4.64 0.30 3.27
N GLY A 129 5.28 -0.21 4.32
CA GLY A 129 5.44 -1.66 4.54
C GLY A 129 6.56 -2.32 3.72
N HIS A 130 7.15 -1.64 2.73
CA HIS A 130 8.20 -2.20 1.87
C HIS A 130 9.57 -1.57 2.17
N ALA A 131 10.32 -2.15 3.12
CA ALA A 131 11.61 -1.62 3.56
C ALA A 131 12.82 -2.22 2.81
N ASP A 132 12.85 -3.53 2.59
CA ASP A 132 13.99 -4.21 1.95
C ASP A 132 13.54 -5.36 1.03
N PRO A 133 13.60 -5.19 -0.31
CA PRO A 133 13.99 -3.97 -1.00
C PRO A 133 12.87 -2.91 -0.93
N PRO A 134 13.19 -1.60 -0.91
CA PRO A 134 12.17 -0.57 -0.92
C PRO A 134 11.43 -0.51 -2.26
N VAL A 135 10.11 -0.30 -2.20
CA VAL A 135 9.29 -0.02 -3.38
C VAL A 135 9.13 1.48 -3.53
N VAL A 136 9.41 2.02 -4.73
CA VAL A 136 9.15 3.42 -5.07
C VAL A 136 7.99 3.49 -6.05
N LEU A 137 6.96 4.21 -5.64
CA LEU A 137 5.83 4.59 -6.47
C LEU A 137 6.21 5.86 -7.23
N ALA A 138 6.25 5.78 -8.56
CA ALA A 138 6.59 6.88 -9.44
C ALA A 138 5.63 6.97 -10.63
N LEU A 139 5.43 8.19 -11.13
CA LEU A 139 4.61 8.44 -12.31
C LEU A 139 5.49 8.39 -13.56
N ARG A 140 5.60 7.19 -14.16
CA ARG A 140 6.48 6.93 -15.30
C ARG A 140 5.84 5.94 -16.29
N ARG A 141 6.37 5.95 -17.52
CA ARG A 141 6.07 4.93 -18.52
C ARG A 141 6.49 3.53 -18.03
N PRO A 142 5.82 2.45 -18.47
CA PRO A 142 6.12 1.09 -18.05
C PRO A 142 7.38 0.55 -18.76
N ASP A 143 8.53 1.15 -18.44
CA ASP A 143 9.84 0.56 -18.78
C ASP A 143 10.15 -0.63 -17.84
N LEU A 144 11.23 -1.36 -18.09
CA LEU A 144 11.58 -2.55 -17.31
C LEU A 144 11.65 -2.26 -15.80
N TYR A 145 12.17 -1.09 -15.40
CA TYR A 145 12.21 -0.70 -13.99
C TYR A 145 10.79 -0.56 -13.42
N GLN A 146 9.93 0.18 -14.13
CA GLN A 146 8.57 0.43 -13.65
C GLN A 146 7.73 -0.86 -13.60
N VAL A 147 7.90 -1.77 -14.56
CA VAL A 147 7.23 -3.09 -14.55
C VAL A 147 7.70 -3.94 -13.37
N LEU A 148 8.99 -3.92 -13.05
CA LEU A 148 9.51 -4.63 -11.87
C LEU A 148 9.03 -3.99 -10.56
N SER A 149 8.87 -2.66 -10.52
CA SER A 149 8.24 -2.00 -9.37
C SER A 149 6.78 -2.43 -9.21
N TYR A 150 6.00 -2.54 -10.30
CA TYR A 150 4.63 -3.07 -10.25
C TYR A 150 4.61 -4.51 -9.73
N LEU A 151 5.49 -5.36 -10.25
CA LEU A 151 5.60 -6.74 -9.75
C LEU A 151 5.88 -6.75 -8.25
N HIS A 152 6.78 -5.91 -7.77
CA HIS A 152 7.11 -5.82 -6.34
C HIS A 152 5.92 -5.38 -5.50
N VAL A 153 5.12 -4.40 -5.95
CA VAL A 153 3.88 -3.98 -5.26
C VAL A 153 2.94 -5.18 -5.02
N GLU A 154 2.85 -6.09 -6.00
CA GLU A 154 1.92 -7.23 -5.98
C GLU A 154 2.53 -8.50 -5.35
N LEU A 155 3.84 -8.54 -5.11
CA LEU A 155 4.49 -9.72 -4.56
C LEU A 155 4.11 -9.88 -3.09
N PRO A 156 3.71 -11.08 -2.64
CA PRO A 156 3.57 -11.34 -1.23
C PRO A 156 4.93 -11.15 -0.56
N GLU A 157 4.97 -10.30 0.47
CA GLU A 157 6.22 -10.04 1.17
C GLU A 157 6.81 -11.33 1.76
N VAL A 158 8.11 -11.55 1.51
CA VAL A 158 8.82 -12.70 2.09
C VAL A 158 8.99 -12.44 3.58
N SER A 159 8.37 -13.29 4.41
CA SER A 159 8.54 -13.26 5.86
C SER A 159 10.02 -13.36 6.23
N GLY A 160 10.60 -12.28 6.77
CA GLY A 160 12.00 -12.27 7.23
C GLY A 160 12.80 -10.98 7.02
N ALA A 161 12.21 -9.89 6.50
CA ALA A 161 12.90 -8.60 6.38
C ALA A 161 13.33 -8.05 7.76
N PRO A 162 14.51 -7.40 7.86
CA PRO A 162 14.93 -6.73 9.10
C PRO A 162 13.93 -5.62 9.47
N PRO A 163 13.66 -5.42 10.76
CA PRO A 163 12.56 -4.57 11.22
C PRO A 163 12.81 -3.09 10.89
N GLU A 164 11.86 -2.46 10.20
CA GLU A 164 11.76 -1.00 10.15
C GLU A 164 10.52 -0.56 10.92
N SER A 165 10.79 -0.05 12.13
CA SER A 165 9.83 0.22 13.22
C SER A 165 9.36 -1.03 13.96
N GLU A 166 9.24 -0.93 15.28
CA GLU A 166 8.85 -2.03 16.18
C GLU A 166 7.37 -2.48 16.04
N GLN A 167 6.80 -2.46 14.83
CA GLN A 167 5.34 -2.43 14.64
C GLN A 167 4.84 -3.41 13.57
N TYR A 168 5.28 -3.23 12.32
CA TYR A 168 4.90 -4.09 11.20
C TYR A 168 6.13 -4.37 10.33
N HIS A 169 6.36 -5.64 10.01
CA HIS A 169 7.45 -6.08 9.14
C HIS A 169 7.03 -6.17 7.68
N SER A 170 5.71 -6.15 7.41
CA SER A 170 5.15 -6.19 6.07
C SER A 170 3.75 -5.57 5.99
N LEU A 171 3.36 -5.15 4.78
CA LEU A 171 1.98 -4.80 4.46
C LEU A 171 1.03 -6.00 4.68
N GLY A 172 1.52 -7.23 4.49
CA GLY A 172 0.79 -8.44 4.84
C GLY A 172 0.42 -8.51 6.32
N GLN A 173 1.38 -8.27 7.22
CA GLN A 173 1.14 -8.22 8.67
C GLN A 173 0.17 -7.09 9.05
N PHE A 174 0.25 -5.96 8.35
CA PHE A 174 -0.67 -4.84 8.53
C PHE A 174 -2.13 -5.25 8.20
N TYR A 175 -2.36 -5.91 7.06
CA TYR A 175 -3.71 -6.40 6.73
C TYR A 175 -4.17 -7.54 7.65
N ASP A 176 -3.27 -8.39 8.13
CA ASP A 176 -3.62 -9.44 9.09
C ASP A 176 -4.03 -8.87 10.45
N ALA A 177 -3.36 -7.80 10.91
CA ALA A 177 -3.77 -7.07 12.11
C ALA A 177 -5.16 -6.43 11.96
N ILE A 178 -5.50 -5.88 10.80
CA ILE A 178 -6.85 -5.38 10.50
C ILE A 178 -7.87 -6.51 10.62
N LYS A 179 -7.62 -7.69 10.01
CA LYS A 179 -8.54 -8.84 10.09
C LYS A 179 -8.76 -9.30 11.52
N ILE A 180 -7.71 -9.29 12.36
CA ILE A 180 -7.81 -9.61 13.78
C ILE A 180 -8.64 -8.54 14.50
N GLY A 181 -8.37 -7.26 14.23
CA GLY A 181 -9.07 -6.12 14.83
C GLY A 181 -10.56 -6.07 14.53
N GLU A 182 -11.01 -6.55 13.37
CA GLU A 182 -12.45 -6.67 13.05
C GLU A 182 -13.23 -7.53 14.06
N ALA A 183 -12.57 -8.44 14.79
CA ALA A 183 -13.21 -9.22 15.84
C ALA A 183 -13.54 -8.40 17.10
N VAL A 184 -12.86 -7.28 17.32
CA VAL A 184 -13.07 -6.36 18.46
C VAL A 184 -14.43 -5.68 18.37
N GLU A 185 -14.77 -5.14 17.20
CA GLU A 185 -16.07 -4.49 16.96
C GLU A 185 -17.24 -5.44 17.30
N ARG A 186 -17.10 -6.72 16.95
CA ARG A 186 -18.11 -7.75 17.25
C ARG A 186 -18.28 -8.05 18.73
N ARG A 187 -17.28 -7.74 19.57
CA ARG A 187 -17.37 -7.88 21.02
C ARG A 187 -18.01 -6.64 21.64
N ASP A 188 -17.60 -5.46 21.20
CA ASP A 188 -18.12 -4.19 21.72
C ASP A 188 -19.63 -4.01 21.46
N ARG A 189 -20.11 -4.42 20.26
CA ARG A 189 -21.54 -4.44 19.95
C ARG A 189 -22.36 -5.47 20.75
N ARG A 190 -21.73 -6.53 21.28
CA ARG A 190 -22.41 -7.54 22.13
C ARG A 190 -22.44 -7.14 23.59
N SER A 191 -21.54 -6.29 24.04
CA SER A 191 -21.52 -5.77 25.41
C SER A 191 -22.53 -4.63 25.64
N CYS A 192 -23.10 -4.06 24.56
CA CYS A 192 -24.09 -2.98 24.59
C CYS A 192 -25.54 -3.44 24.32
N ASN A 193 -25.77 -4.76 24.17
CA ASN A 193 -27.09 -5.40 24.06
C ASN A 193 -27.33 -6.33 25.24
#